data_AF-A0A1H6UBX2-F1
#
_entry.id   AF-A0A1H6UBX2-F1
#
_cell.length_a   1.000
_cell.length_b   1.000
_cell.length_c   1.000
_cell.angle_alpha   90.00
_cell.angle_beta   90.00
_cell.angle_gamma   90.00
#
_symmetry.space_group_name_H-M   'P 1'
#
loop_
_entity.id
_entity.type
_entity.pdbx_description
1 polymer ?
#
loop_
_entity_poly.entity_id
_entity_poly.type
_entity_poly.pdbx_seq_one_letter_code
_entity_poly.pdbx_strand_id
1 'polypeptide(L)' 'MASIVQRIMSFLNSPKGRQVVDRGRRELAKPGNQEKLRRLIAKGKGSGRRP' A
#
# COMPACT_ATOMS: atom_id res chain seq x y z
N MET A 1 -22.63 -1.43 -15.09
CA MET A 1 -22.25 -1.25 -13.67
C MET A 1 -20.75 -1.06 -13.59
N ALA A 2 -20.26 0.01 -12.97
CA ALA A 2 -18.82 0.17 -12.78
C ALA A 2 -18.32 -0.84 -11.74
N SER A 3 -17.32 -1.65 -12.11
CA SER A 3 -16.64 -2.55 -11.18
C SER A 3 -16.05 -1.75 -10.02
N ILE A 4 -16.03 -2.34 -8.82
CA ILE A 4 -15.37 -1.78 -7.64
C ILE A 4 -13.94 -1.34 -7.97
N VAL A 5 -13.24 -2.08 -8.84
CA VAL A 5 -11.89 -1.75 -9.32
C VAL A 5 -11.88 -0.42 -10.09
N GLN A 6 -12.84 -0.20 -10.98
CA GLN A 6 -12.98 1.03 -11.75
C GLN A 6 -13.19 2.25 -10.84
N ARG A 7 -14.00 2.06 -9.79
CA ARG A 7 -14.35 3.10 -8.82
C ARG A 7 -13.16 3.45 -7.92
N ILE A 8 -12.36 2.45 -7.52
CA ILE A 8 -11.09 2.64 -6.82
C ILE A 8 -10.09 3.37 -7.73
N MET A 9 -9.94 2.97 -8.99
CA MET A 9 -9.06 3.66 -9.94
C MET A 9 -9.48 5.12 -10.16
N SER A 10 -10.78 5.39 -10.37
CA SER A 10 -11.30 6.76 -10.49
C SER A 10 -11.05 7.56 -9.21
N PHE A 11 -11.20 6.94 -8.03
CA PHE A 11 -10.88 7.60 -6.76
C PHE A 11 -9.39 7.91 -6.64
N LEU A 12 -8.50 6.98 -6.94
CA LEU A 12 -7.04 7.18 -6.89
C LEU A 12 -6.57 8.25 -7.89
N ASN A 13 -7.22 8.36 -9.05
CA ASN A 13 -6.96 9.41 -10.04
C ASN A 13 -7.54 10.78 -9.65
N SER A 14 -8.42 10.85 -8.66
CA SER A 14 -8.96 12.11 -8.16
C SER A 14 -7.93 12.89 -7.32
N PRO A 15 -8.06 14.23 -7.20
CA PRO A 15 -7.17 15.04 -6.35
C PRO A 15 -7.18 14.59 -4.88
N LYS A 16 -8.30 14.09 -4.36
CA LYS A 16 -8.37 13.50 -3.01
C LYS A 16 -7.58 12.19 -2.93
N GLY A 17 -7.70 11.31 -3.93
CA GLY A 17 -6.95 10.06 -4.00
C GLY A 17 -5.45 10.30 -4.06
N ARG A 18 -5.01 11.27 -4.86
CA ARG A 18 -3.62 11.71 -4.89
C ARG A 18 -3.13 12.14 -3.52
N GLN A 19 -3.88 12.95 -2.76
CA GLN A 19 -3.47 13.34 -1.40
C GLN A 19 -3.34 12.15 -0.44
N VAL A 20 -4.23 11.15 -0.53
CA VAL A 20 -4.14 9.93 0.28
C VAL A 20 -2.88 9.14 -0.06
N VAL A 21 -2.61 8.96 -1.36
CA VAL A 21 -1.41 8.27 -1.85
C VAL A 21 -0.14 9.04 -1.48
N ASP A 22 -0.14 10.37 -1.56
CA ASP A 22 1.01 11.21 -1.24
C ASP A 22 1.35 11.14 0.25
N ARG A 23 0.34 11.27 1.12
CA ARG A 23 0.49 11.10 2.57
C ARG A 23 0.98 9.69 2.88
N GLY A 24 0.40 8.67 2.25
CA GLY A 24 0.82 7.28 2.37
C GLY A 24 2.28 7.08 1.95
N ARG A 25 2.68 7.62 0.78
CA ARG A 25 4.06 7.58 0.31
C ARG A 25 5.01 8.25 1.28
N ARG A 26 4.64 9.40 1.84
CA ARG A 26 5.48 10.14 2.79
C ARG A 26 5.63 9.42 4.13
N GLU A 27 4.56 8.80 4.61
CA GLU A 27 4.55 7.95 5.80
C GLU A 27 5.36 6.66 5.59
N LEU A 28 5.27 6.06 4.40
CA LEU A 28 6.03 4.87 4.01
C LEU A 28 7.49 5.18 3.67
N ALA A 29 7.81 6.39 3.20
CA ALA A 29 9.18 6.82 2.94
C ALA A 29 10.00 6.91 4.22
N LYS A 30 9.35 7.02 5.40
CA LYS A 30 10.04 6.99 6.69
C LYS A 30 10.78 5.66 6.87
N PRO A 31 12.09 5.68 7.15
CA PRO A 31 12.89 4.45 7.24
C PRO A 31 12.37 3.45 8.28
N GLY A 32 11.85 3.93 9.42
CA GLY A 32 11.23 3.07 10.42
C GLY A 32 9.96 2.36 9.95
N ASN A 33 9.16 3.00 9.08
CA ASN A 33 7.97 2.39 8.49
C ASN A 33 8.32 1.40 7.38
N GLN A 34 9.37 1.66 6.60
CA GLN A 34 9.87 0.70 5.61
C GLN A 34 10.34 -0.59 6.28
N GLU A 35 11.04 -0.49 7.41
CA GLU A 35 11.51 -1.68 8.12
C GLU A 35 10.36 -2.47 8.74
N LYS A 36 9.36 -1.79 9.33
CA LYS A 36 8.12 -2.43 9.78
C LYS A 36 7.38 -3.10 8.63
N LEU A 37 7.24 -2.42 7.48
CA LEU A 37 6.58 -2.99 6.31
C LEU A 37 7.35 -4.22 5.79
N ARG A 38 8.69 -4.15 5.72
CA ARG A 38 9.55 -5.29 5.38
C ARG A 38 9.36 -6.45 6.37
N ARG A 39 9.31 -6.19 7.68
CA ARG A 39 9.05 -7.22 8.70
C ARG A 39 7.64 -7.82 8.58
N LEU A 40 6.63 -7.01 8.29
CA LEU A 40 5.25 -7.47 8.07
C LEU A 40 5.15 -8.33 6.80
N ILE A 41 5.77 -7.89 5.71
CA ILE A 41 5.87 -8.67 4.47
C ILE A 41 6.67 -9.95 4.72
N ALA A 42 7.79 -9.88 5.44
CA ALA A 42 8.59 -11.06 5.78
C ALA A 42 7.82 -12.04 6.66
N LYS A 43 7.00 -11.55 7.60
CA LYS A 43 6.13 -12.39 8.44
C LYS A 43 4.97 -13.00 7.64
N GLY A 44 4.38 -12.25 6.71
CA GLY A 44 3.31 -12.74 5.83
C GLY A 44 3.81 -13.68 4.71
N LYS A 45 5.04 -13.49 4.25
CA LYS A 45 5.70 -14.27 3.18
C LYS A 45 6.50 -15.46 3.74
N GLY A 46 6.89 -15.40 5.01
CA GLY A 46 7.63 -16.43 5.74
C GLY A 46 6.81 -17.67 6.11
N SER A 47 5.48 -17.63 5.99
CA SER A 47 4.62 -18.80 6.17
C SER A 47 4.55 -19.73 4.94
N GLY A 48 5.25 -19.42 3.84
CA GLY A 48 5.19 -20.18 2.59
C GLY A 48 6.53 -20.67 2.03
N ARG A 49 7.64 -20.57 2.78
CA ARG A 49 8.96 -20.96 2.28
C ARG A 49 9.77 -21.71 3.35
N ARG A 50 9.36 -22.95 3.61
CA ARG A 50 10.23 -24.03 4.12
C ARG A 50 10.84 -24.74 2.91
N PRO A 51 12.16 -24.85 2.77
CA PRO A 51 12.80 -26.13 2.51
C PRO A 51 12.87 -26.96 3.80
#